data_AF-A0A2T7L7L2-F1
#
_entry.id   AF-A0A2T7L7L2-F1
#
_cell.length_a   1.000
_cell.length_b   1.000
_cell.length_c   1.000
_cell.angle_alpha   90.00
_cell.angle_beta   90.00
_cell.angle_gamma   90.00
#
_symmetry.space_group_name_H-M   'P 1'
#
loop_
_entity.id
_entity.type
_entity.pdbx_description
1 polymer ?
#
loop_
_entity_poly.entity_id
_entity_poly.type
_entity_poly.pdbx_seq_one_letter_code
_entity_poly.pdbx_strand_id
1 'polypeptide(L)'
;MCTLIGMDSGVSVVWRPADFKGSGGATIRVCVDGSCEERASGDPSDPIGMASVRLPQDIGGKTLPVELTVTPVKGGSVVTDTAQAQLTEQRPNGPDCDPVAWVASFRADPVKGLVSAEGFSLQGDQP
;
A
#
# COMPACT_ATOMS: atom_id res chain seq x y z
N MET A 1 29.02 -4.00 9.99
CA MET A 1 28.79 -2.54 10.05
C MET A 1 27.36 -2.32 9.60
N CYS A 2 26.53 -1.67 10.41
CA CYS A 2 25.12 -1.38 10.09
C CYS A 2 24.97 0.04 9.56
N THR A 3 24.04 0.27 8.64
CA THR A 3 23.56 1.63 8.31
C THR A 3 22.51 2.12 9.34
N LEU A 4 22.03 3.36 9.20
CA LEU A 4 21.03 3.98 10.09
C LEU A 4 19.76 4.37 9.34
N ILE A 5 19.19 3.44 8.58
CA ILE A 5 17.89 3.60 7.92
C ILE A 5 16.80 3.07 8.85
N GLY A 6 15.82 3.91 9.18
CA GLY A 6 14.60 3.46 9.86
C GLY A 6 13.64 2.81 8.88
N MET A 7 12.85 1.85 9.35
CA MET A 7 11.74 1.27 8.60
C MET A 7 10.66 0.82 9.56
N ASP A 8 9.39 1.03 9.18
CA ASP A 8 8.25 0.56 9.94
C ASP A 8 7.67 -0.73 9.35
N SER A 9 7.25 -1.65 10.22
CA SER A 9 6.40 -2.77 9.83
C SER A 9 5.03 -2.25 9.40
N GLY A 10 4.46 -2.83 8.34
CA GLY A 10 3.21 -2.35 7.79
C GLY A 10 2.81 -2.97 6.47
N VAL A 11 1.54 -2.82 6.11
CA VAL A 11 1.06 -3.12 4.76
C VAL A 11 0.81 -1.81 4.04
N SER A 12 1.34 -1.70 2.82
CA SER A 12 1.15 -0.52 1.99
C SER A 12 0.30 -0.86 0.77
N VAL A 13 -0.62 0.03 0.42
CA VAL A 13 -1.36 -0.02 -0.84
C VAL A 13 -0.99 1.21 -1.64
N VAL A 14 -0.53 0.99 -2.86
CA VAL A 14 -0.13 2.05 -3.79
C VAL A 14 -1.07 2.13 -4.98
N TRP A 15 -1.14 3.27 -5.63
CA TRP A 15 -1.94 3.44 -6.84
C TRP A 15 -1.42 4.59 -7.70
N ARG A 16 -1.88 4.67 -8.96
CA ARG A 16 -1.66 5.88 -9.79
C ARG A 16 -2.88 6.77 -9.64
N PRO A 17 -2.73 8.02 -9.17
CA PRO A 17 -3.83 8.98 -9.09
C PRO A 17 -4.55 9.17 -10.45
N ALA A 18 -3.81 9.10 -11.56
CA ALA A 18 -4.33 9.17 -12.91
C ALA A 18 -5.39 8.09 -13.24
N ASP A 19 -5.31 6.90 -12.62
CA ASP A 19 -6.28 5.81 -12.84
C ASP A 19 -7.70 6.20 -12.35
N PHE A 20 -7.81 7.21 -11.47
CA PHE A 20 -9.07 7.71 -10.90
C PHE A 20 -9.52 9.04 -11.51
N LYS A 21 -8.82 9.58 -12.51
CA LYS A 21 -9.17 10.87 -13.13
C LYS A 21 -10.60 10.88 -13.69
N GLY A 22 -11.04 9.76 -14.25
CA GLY A 22 -12.38 9.60 -14.83
C GLY A 22 -13.52 9.79 -13.82
N SER A 23 -13.27 9.54 -12.55
CA SER A 23 -14.23 9.75 -11.46
C SER A 23 -14.03 11.05 -10.68
N GLY A 24 -13.13 11.93 -11.16
CA GLY A 24 -12.71 13.11 -10.41
C GLY A 24 -11.93 12.78 -9.14
N GLY A 25 -11.26 11.62 -9.10
CA GLY A 25 -10.59 11.06 -7.94
C GLY A 25 -11.43 10.01 -7.20
N ALA A 26 -10.87 9.49 -6.11
CA ALA A 26 -11.53 8.55 -5.20
C ALA A 26 -11.05 8.73 -3.76
N THR A 27 -11.84 8.26 -2.81
CA THR A 27 -11.39 7.99 -1.43
C THR A 27 -11.01 6.52 -1.34
N ILE A 28 -9.79 6.25 -0.90
CA ILE A 28 -9.20 4.91 -0.80
C ILE A 28 -9.01 4.62 0.69
N ARG A 29 -9.73 3.62 1.18
CA ARG A 29 -9.64 3.12 2.54
C ARG A 29 -9.04 1.72 2.52
N VAL A 30 -8.04 1.52 3.37
CA VAL A 30 -7.33 0.24 3.54
C VAL A 30 -7.43 -0.14 5.00
N CYS A 31 -7.86 -1.36 5.29
CA CYS A 31 -7.86 -1.90 6.63
C CYS A 31 -6.99 -3.16 6.67
N VAL A 32 -6.20 -3.31 7.74
CA VAL A 32 -5.38 -4.49 8.01
C VAL A 32 -5.65 -4.89 9.44
N ASP A 33 -6.18 -6.10 9.62
CA ASP A 33 -6.52 -6.63 10.96
C ASP A 33 -7.37 -5.65 11.80
N GLY A 34 -8.34 -4.99 11.14
CA GLY A 34 -9.24 -4.01 11.76
C GLY A 34 -8.69 -2.60 11.94
N SER A 35 -7.39 -2.35 11.74
CA SER A 35 -6.81 -1.01 11.74
C SER A 35 -6.86 -0.39 10.35
N CYS A 36 -7.39 0.83 10.21
CA CYS A 36 -7.67 1.42 8.91
C CYS A 36 -6.93 2.74 8.66
N GLU A 37 -6.52 2.95 7.42
CA GLU A 37 -6.05 4.22 6.88
C GLU A 37 -6.93 4.62 5.70
N GLU A 38 -7.21 5.92 5.58
CA GLU A 38 -8.03 6.47 4.50
C GLU A 38 -7.31 7.67 3.88
N ARG A 39 -7.27 7.70 2.55
CA ARG A 39 -6.60 8.76 1.77
C ARG A 39 -7.41 9.09 0.53
N ALA A 40 -7.38 10.35 0.12
CA ALA A 40 -7.80 10.71 -1.23
C ALA A 40 -6.80 10.15 -2.25
N SER A 41 -7.29 9.85 -3.46
CA SER A 41 -6.47 9.30 -4.54
C SER A 41 -5.34 10.24 -4.99
N GLY A 42 -5.39 11.53 -4.63
CA GLY A 42 -4.38 12.52 -4.98
C GLY A 42 -4.67 13.24 -6.30
N ASP A 43 -3.76 14.13 -6.69
CA ASP A 43 -3.84 14.85 -7.97
C ASP A 43 -3.46 13.89 -9.11
N PRO A 44 -4.20 13.84 -10.24
CA PRO A 44 -3.87 12.99 -11.37
C PRO A 44 -2.48 13.19 -11.99
N SER A 45 -1.81 14.31 -11.71
CA SER A 45 -0.42 14.59 -12.13
C SER A 45 0.63 14.02 -11.18
N ASP A 46 0.25 13.65 -9.95
CA ASP A 46 1.13 12.95 -9.04
C ASP A 46 1.41 11.54 -9.58
N PRO A 47 2.67 11.08 -9.54
CA PRO A 47 3.04 9.78 -10.10
C PRO A 47 2.44 8.63 -9.27
N ILE A 48 2.25 8.83 -7.97
CA ILE A 48 1.84 7.80 -7.04
C ILE A 48 1.08 8.35 -5.83
N GLY A 49 0.04 7.64 -5.42
CA GLY A 49 -0.55 7.75 -4.10
C GLY A 49 -0.31 6.47 -3.29
N MET A 50 -0.32 6.61 -1.97
CA MET A 50 -0.05 5.51 -1.05
C MET A 50 -0.82 5.67 0.26
N ALA A 51 -1.28 4.55 0.80
CA ALA A 51 -1.76 4.41 2.18
C ALA A 51 -1.01 3.25 2.84
N SER A 52 -0.54 3.45 4.07
CA SER A 52 0.23 2.45 4.81
C SER A 52 -0.34 2.27 6.20
N VAL A 53 -0.87 1.09 6.48
CA VAL A 53 -1.34 0.73 7.84
C VAL A 53 -0.14 0.21 8.61
N ARG A 54 0.23 0.91 9.68
CA ARG A 54 1.35 0.54 10.54
C ARG A 54 1.02 -0.69 11.38
N LEU A 55 2.01 -1.54 11.57
CA LEU A 55 1.93 -2.75 12.37
C LEU A 55 3.00 -2.69 13.49
N PRO A 56 2.81 -3.41 14.61
CA PRO A 56 3.86 -3.62 15.59
C PRO A 56 5.16 -4.17 14.94
N GLN A 57 6.33 -3.72 15.41
CA GLN A 57 7.61 -4.16 14.84
C GLN A 57 7.93 -5.64 15.14
N ASP A 58 7.42 -6.15 16.25
CA ASP A 58 7.57 -7.51 16.72
C ASP A 58 6.52 -8.49 16.16
N ILE A 59 5.73 -8.05 15.15
CA ILE A 59 4.60 -8.82 14.62
C ILE A 59 5.00 -10.16 13.99
N GLY A 60 6.22 -10.27 13.49
CA GLY A 60 6.75 -11.50 12.90
C GLY A 60 6.18 -11.82 11.52
N GLY A 61 6.68 -12.92 10.95
CA GLY A 61 6.23 -13.45 9.66
C GLY A 61 4.87 -14.12 9.81
N LYS A 62 3.80 -13.42 9.44
CA LYS A 62 2.43 -13.94 9.45
C LYS A 62 1.62 -13.44 8.26
N THR A 63 0.47 -14.05 8.06
CA THR A 63 -0.49 -13.64 7.04
C THR A 63 -1.62 -12.84 7.68
N LEU A 64 -1.95 -11.68 7.12
CA LEU A 64 -3.00 -10.78 7.61
C LEU A 64 -4.07 -10.51 6.54
N PRO A 65 -5.36 -10.44 6.91
CA PRO A 65 -6.39 -9.98 5.99
C PRO A 65 -6.22 -8.48 5.72
N VAL A 66 -6.36 -8.11 4.45
CA VAL A 66 -6.37 -6.73 3.97
C VAL A 66 -7.69 -6.47 3.28
N GLU A 67 -8.34 -5.39 3.64
CA GLU A 67 -9.60 -4.94 3.05
C GLU A 67 -9.36 -3.61 2.35
N LEU A 68 -9.81 -3.51 1.11
CA LEU A 68 -9.79 -2.28 0.32
C LEU A 68 -11.21 -1.82 0.09
N THR A 69 -11.44 -0.52 0.22
CA THR A 69 -12.63 0.17 -0.28
C THR A 69 -12.20 1.39 -1.08
N VAL A 70 -12.63 1.45 -2.34
CA VAL A 70 -12.45 2.61 -3.22
C VAL A 70 -13.81 3.22 -3.48
N THR A 71 -13.98 4.47 -3.05
CA THR A 71 -15.20 5.25 -3.25
C THR A 71 -14.92 6.38 -4.25
N PRO A 72 -15.39 6.27 -5.50
CA PRO A 72 -15.25 7.32 -6.49
C PRO A 72 -15.91 8.63 -6.05
N VAL A 73 -15.34 9.79 -6.38
CA VAL A 73 -15.95 11.10 -6.05
C VAL A 73 -17.19 11.35 -6.92
N LYS A 74 -17.13 10.98 -8.20
CA LYS A 74 -18.22 11.12 -9.17
C LYS A 74 -18.29 9.93 -10.09
N GLY A 75 -19.50 9.44 -10.35
CA GLY A 75 -19.73 8.31 -11.24
C GLY A 75 -19.06 7.02 -10.74
N GLY A 76 -19.29 5.91 -11.44
CA GLY A 76 -18.76 4.61 -11.03
C GLY A 76 -19.47 4.01 -9.81
N SER A 77 -19.07 2.77 -9.48
CA SER A 77 -19.54 2.05 -8.30
C SER A 77 -18.42 1.97 -7.27
N VAL A 78 -18.79 1.87 -6.00
CA VAL A 78 -17.83 1.55 -4.94
C VAL A 78 -17.21 0.19 -5.24
N VAL A 79 -15.88 0.11 -5.17
CA VAL A 79 -15.14 -1.16 -5.29
C VAL A 79 -14.67 -1.57 -3.91
N THR A 80 -15.00 -2.80 -3.53
CA THR A 80 -14.53 -3.43 -2.28
C THR A 80 -13.83 -4.72 -2.62
N ASP A 81 -12.71 -4.99 -1.98
CA ASP A 81 -11.97 -6.23 -2.19
C ASP A 81 -11.19 -6.66 -0.94
N THR A 82 -10.84 -7.94 -0.87
CA THR A 82 -10.09 -8.51 0.24
C THR A 82 -8.96 -9.41 -0.25
N ALA A 83 -7.77 -9.26 0.32
CA ALA A 83 -6.62 -10.09 0.02
C ALA A 83 -5.90 -10.53 1.30
N GLN A 84 -4.95 -11.46 1.16
CA GLN A 84 -4.12 -11.95 2.25
C GLN A 84 -2.70 -11.41 2.09
N ALA A 85 -2.26 -10.55 3.01
CA ALA A 85 -0.91 -10.03 3.08
C ALA A 85 0.01 -11.05 3.75
N GLN A 86 0.89 -11.70 2.99
CA GLN A 86 1.99 -12.45 3.57
C GLN A 86 3.12 -11.48 3.93
N LEU A 87 3.36 -11.26 5.22
CA LEU A 87 4.43 -10.37 5.66
C LEU A 87 5.79 -11.01 5.40
N THR A 88 6.68 -10.22 4.82
CA THR A 88 8.06 -10.60 4.54
C THR A 88 9.00 -9.77 5.38
N GLU A 89 10.09 -10.39 5.84
CA GLU A 89 11.11 -9.73 6.62
C GLU A 89 11.92 -8.78 5.71
N GLN A 90 12.16 -7.56 6.19
CA GLN A 90 13.06 -6.58 5.58
C GLN A 90 14.05 -6.09 6.62
N ARG A 91 15.32 -6.04 6.21
CA ARG A 91 16.45 -5.59 7.03
C ARG A 91 17.16 -4.44 6.33
N PRO A 92 16.71 -3.19 6.50
CA PRO A 92 17.25 -2.04 5.77
C PRO A 92 18.72 -1.77 6.08
N ASN A 93 19.24 -2.26 7.22
CA ASN A 93 20.60 -1.98 7.68
C ASN A 93 21.57 -3.15 7.55
N GLY A 94 21.17 -4.23 6.87
CA GLY A 94 21.95 -5.44 6.69
C GLY A 94 21.56 -6.59 7.63
N PRO A 95 22.17 -7.77 7.44
CA PRO A 95 21.92 -8.92 8.31
C PRO A 95 22.33 -8.59 9.75
N ASP A 96 21.53 -9.07 10.70
CA ASP A 96 21.73 -8.87 12.16
C ASP A 96 21.70 -7.41 12.64
N CYS A 97 21.22 -6.48 11.83
CA CYS A 97 21.06 -5.08 12.18
C CYS A 97 19.58 -4.70 12.34
N ASP A 98 19.29 -3.92 13.37
CA ASP A 98 17.96 -3.32 13.57
C ASP A 98 17.74 -2.07 12.69
N PRO A 99 16.47 -1.72 12.41
CA PRO A 99 15.26 -2.47 12.76
C PRO A 99 15.03 -3.64 11.79
N VAL A 100 14.32 -4.66 12.26
CA VAL A 100 13.64 -5.62 11.39
C VAL A 100 12.23 -5.11 11.15
N ALA A 101 11.82 -5.03 9.88
CA ALA A 101 10.46 -4.65 9.51
C ALA A 101 9.76 -5.81 8.80
N TRP A 102 8.47 -5.97 9.06
CA TRP A 102 7.62 -6.96 8.42
C TRP A 102 6.64 -6.25 7.50
N VAL A 103 6.78 -6.47 6.19
CA VAL A 103 6.06 -5.68 5.19
C VAL A 103 5.37 -6.55 4.14
N ALA A 104 4.28 -6.02 3.60
CA ALA A 104 3.63 -6.49 2.38
C ALA A 104 3.09 -5.29 1.59
N SER A 105 2.93 -5.45 0.28
CA SER A 105 2.48 -4.37 -0.59
C SER A 105 1.46 -4.85 -1.61
N PHE A 106 0.45 -4.04 -1.86
CA PHE A 106 -0.55 -4.23 -2.92
C PHE A 106 -0.66 -2.98 -3.78
N ARG A 107 -1.27 -3.14 -4.96
CA ARG A 107 -1.77 -2.01 -5.75
C ARG A 107 -3.29 -1.96 -5.66
N ALA A 108 -3.85 -0.77 -5.51
CA ALA A 108 -5.28 -0.53 -5.72
C ALA A 108 -5.55 -0.23 -7.20
N ASP A 109 -6.44 -1.02 -7.80
CA ASP A 109 -6.98 -0.85 -9.15
C ASP A 109 -8.44 -0.40 -9.04
N PRO A 110 -8.86 0.65 -9.77
CA PRO A 110 -10.21 1.22 -9.68
C PRO A 110 -11.34 0.29 -10.15
N VAL A 111 -11.00 -0.84 -10.78
CA VAL A 111 -11.98 -1.82 -11.30
C VAL A 111 -11.78 -3.18 -10.64
N LYS A 112 -10.53 -3.62 -10.47
CA LYS A 112 -10.21 -4.96 -9.99
C LYS A 112 -10.07 -5.07 -8.47
N GLY A 113 -9.87 -3.96 -7.76
CA GLY A 113 -9.59 -3.99 -6.31
C GLY A 113 -8.10 -4.17 -6.01
N LEU A 114 -7.75 -5.08 -5.10
CA LEU A 114 -6.38 -5.34 -4.69
C LEU A 114 -5.68 -6.27 -5.70
N VAL A 115 -4.54 -5.82 -6.22
CA VAL A 115 -3.69 -6.63 -7.10
C VAL A 115 -2.25 -6.63 -6.60
N SER A 116 -1.42 -7.55 -7.10
CA SER A 116 0.02 -7.58 -6.76
C SER A 116 0.68 -6.23 -7.05
N ALA A 117 1.53 -5.78 -6.13
CA ALA A 117 2.38 -4.60 -6.33
C ALA A 117 3.61 -4.91 -7.22
N GLU A 118 3.87 -6.17 -7.55
CA GLU A 118 4.99 -6.57 -8.40
C GLU A 118 4.87 -5.95 -9.80
N GLY A 119 5.98 -5.41 -10.30
CA GLY A 119 6.00 -4.69 -11.58
C GLY A 119 5.37 -3.30 -11.53
N PHE A 120 4.88 -2.85 -10.37
CA PHE A 120 4.55 -1.45 -10.15
C PHE A 120 5.83 -0.67 -9.85
N SER A 121 6.52 -0.22 -10.91
CA SER A 121 7.71 0.62 -10.77
C SER A 121 7.36 1.91 -10.05
N LEU A 122 7.92 2.07 -8.85
CA LEU A 122 7.97 3.33 -8.09
C LEU A 122 9.00 4.31 -8.67
N GLN A 123 9.78 3.87 -9.66
CA GLN A 123 10.68 4.71 -10.44
C GLN A 123 9.94 5.12 -11.70
N GLY A 124 9.67 6.42 -11.79
CA GLY A 124 9.46 7.05 -13.08
C GLY A 124 10.61 6.65 -13.99
N ASP A 125 10.25 6.14 -15.16
CA ASP A 125 11.15 6.02 -16.29
C ASP A 125 11.81 7.40 -16.48
N GLN A 126 13.13 7.47 -16.30
CA GLN A 126 13.90 8.65 -16.63
C GLN A 126 15.36 8.27 -16.86
N PRO A 127 15.96 8.79 -17.93
CA PRO A 127 15.73 8.50 -19.35
C PRO A 127 16.66 7.41 -19.92
#